data_AF-A0A1M6RY22-F1
#
_entry.id   AF-A0A1M6RY22-F1
#
_cell.length_a   1.000
_cell.length_b   1.000
_cell.length_c   1.000
_cell.angle_alpha   90.00
_cell.angle_beta   90.00
_cell.angle_gamma   90.00
#
_symmetry.space_group_name_H-M   'P 1'
#
loop_
_entity.id
_entity.type
_entity.pdbx_description
1 polymer ?
#
loop_
_entity_poly.entity_id
_entity_poly.type
_entity_poly.pdbx_seq_one_letter_code
_entity_poly.pdbx_strand_id
1 'polypeptide(L)'
;MKELRVFAKLFIKLFAIIFVLVGLVFIWLLTYEPSTKNDVIIESEEIVANDDWQPKDAMAELPTMSATVKEGYFLIAESSKYMGPNAVRAEDRYSGNNLACANCHLQKGAQAGSGSWVGIIERFPQFGGRGNREGTIEDRINGCMERSMNGKMLPEGADQMKAIVAYMNWLSEDVPENRKAEFKGYPKIKIPAVAVDLEKGSQVYQKECIICHGENGAGVLNAVDGKSYTYPPLWGPDSFNDGAGMNRVITSAEFIKSNMPYLQATWDNPKLTDEEAYHVAGYINSFSRPHKANKEDDYPNKKLKPVSTPYGPWADDFSPEQHKYGPFPPIMEYYKNEYGITKTK
;
A
#
# COMPACT_ATOMS: atom_id res chain seq x y z
N MET A 1 24.01 20.87 -80.31
CA MET A 1 25.11 21.58 -79.60
C MET A 1 24.66 22.75 -78.70
N LYS A 2 23.68 23.59 -79.09
CA LYS A 2 23.16 24.68 -78.21
C LYS A 2 22.46 24.15 -76.94
N GLU A 3 21.57 23.18 -77.09
CA GLU A 3 20.86 22.48 -75.99
C GLU A 3 21.82 21.95 -74.90
N LEU A 4 22.88 21.24 -75.31
CA LEU A 4 23.87 20.65 -74.40
C LEU A 4 24.64 21.72 -73.59
N ARG A 5 24.90 22.89 -74.19
CA ARG A 5 25.56 24.02 -73.49
C ARG A 5 24.63 24.70 -72.49
N VAL A 6 23.32 24.74 -72.76
CA VAL A 6 22.32 25.28 -71.82
C VAL A 6 22.18 24.34 -70.63
N PHE A 7 22.10 23.04 -70.87
CA PHE A 7 22.04 22.02 -69.81
C PHE A 7 23.28 22.04 -68.93
N ALA A 8 24.48 22.10 -69.52
CA ALA A 8 25.73 22.19 -68.76
C ALA A 8 25.80 23.46 -67.86
N LYS A 9 25.31 24.61 -68.36
CA LYS A 9 25.26 25.85 -67.56
C LYS A 9 24.27 25.76 -66.40
N LEU A 10 23.11 25.11 -66.60
CA LEU A 10 22.14 24.88 -65.52
C LEU A 10 22.71 23.92 -64.47
N PHE A 11 23.40 22.86 -64.90
CA PHE A 11 24.01 21.88 -64.02
C PHE A 11 25.12 22.50 -63.16
N ILE A 12 25.98 23.34 -63.74
CA ILE A 12 27.02 24.07 -63.01
C ILE A 12 26.41 25.04 -61.98
N LYS A 13 25.32 25.75 -62.34
CA LYS A 13 24.62 26.63 -61.40
C LYS A 13 24.01 25.86 -60.23
N LEU A 14 23.38 24.72 -60.50
CA LEU A 14 22.82 23.86 -59.47
C LEU A 14 23.90 23.38 -58.49
N PHE A 15 25.04 22.93 -59.02
CA PHE A 15 26.15 22.45 -58.20
C PHE A 15 26.75 23.57 -57.33
N ALA A 16 26.88 24.78 -57.87
CA ALA A 16 27.34 25.94 -57.10
C ALA A 16 26.39 26.30 -55.95
N ILE A 17 25.08 26.22 -56.16
CA ILE A 17 24.07 26.50 -55.12
C ILE A 17 24.14 25.45 -54.00
N ILE A 18 24.23 24.17 -54.37
CA ILE A 18 24.36 23.08 -53.39
C ILE A 18 25.64 23.25 -52.57
N PHE A 19 26.76 23.61 -53.22
CA PHE A 19 28.02 23.80 -52.53
C PHE A 19 27.98 24.95 -51.51
N VAL A 20 27.32 26.06 -51.84
CA VAL A 20 27.10 27.18 -50.91
C VAL A 20 26.20 26.77 -49.75
N LEU A 21 25.12 26.04 -50.00
CA LEU A 21 24.22 25.56 -48.95
C LEU A 21 24.92 24.62 -47.98
N VAL A 22 25.73 23.68 -48.48
CA VAL A 22 26.54 22.79 -47.64
C VAL A 22 27.56 23.59 -46.84
N GLY A 23 28.20 24.60 -47.44
CA GLY A 23 29.10 25.50 -46.75
C GLY A 23 28.44 26.28 -45.62
N LEU A 24 27.21 26.79 -45.83
CA LEU A 24 26.44 27.49 -44.79
C LEU A 24 26.03 26.57 -43.64
N VAL A 25 25.64 25.33 -43.93
CA VAL A 25 25.37 24.32 -42.89
C VAL A 25 26.63 24.00 -42.09
N PHE A 26 27.79 23.90 -42.75
CA PHE A 26 29.07 23.68 -42.06
C PHE A 26 29.48 24.86 -41.18
N ILE A 27 29.28 26.10 -41.66
CA ILE A 27 29.55 27.31 -40.85
C ILE A 27 28.60 27.36 -39.65
N TRP A 28 27.32 27.04 -39.84
CA TRP A 28 26.36 26.96 -38.74
C TRP A 28 26.78 25.91 -37.71
N LEU A 29 27.16 24.70 -38.15
CA LEU A 29 27.67 23.65 -37.25
C LEU A 29 28.95 24.06 -36.50
N LEU A 30 29.86 24.80 -37.15
CA LEU A 30 31.11 25.26 -36.53
C LEU A 30 30.94 26.46 -35.60
N THR A 31 29.85 27.22 -35.74
CA THR A 31 29.56 28.41 -34.93
C THR A 31 28.40 28.22 -33.95
N TYR A 32 27.79 27.02 -33.95
CA TYR A 32 26.71 26.68 -33.04
C TYR A 32 27.28 26.42 -31.64
N GLU A 33 27.18 27.42 -30.77
CA GLU A 33 27.35 27.24 -29.34
C GLU A 33 25.99 26.83 -28.73
N PRO A 34 25.83 25.57 -28.28
CA PRO A 34 24.62 25.16 -27.59
C PRO A 34 24.52 25.93 -26.27
N SER A 35 23.37 26.55 -26.02
CA SER A 35 23.04 27.12 -24.70
C SER A 35 22.90 25.98 -23.70
N THR A 36 24.00 25.60 -23.06
CA THR A 36 24.02 24.61 -21.98
C THR A 36 24.85 25.18 -20.85
N LYS A 37 24.23 25.31 -19.67
CA LYS A 37 24.85 24.88 -18.42
C LYS A 37 24.00 25.04 -17.16
N ASN A 38 22.90 25.80 -17.17
CA ASN A 38 22.13 25.96 -15.93
C ASN A 38 20.87 25.07 -15.91
N ASP A 39 19.96 25.18 -16.88
CA ASP A 39 18.69 24.45 -16.79
C ASP A 39 18.84 22.92 -16.94
N VAL A 40 19.70 22.47 -17.86
CA VAL A 40 19.94 21.02 -18.08
C VAL A 40 20.69 20.38 -16.91
N ILE A 41 21.60 21.11 -16.25
CA ILE A 41 22.34 20.59 -15.11
C ILE A 41 21.41 20.49 -13.90
N ILE A 42 20.61 21.52 -13.63
CA ILE A 42 19.65 21.52 -12.52
C ILE A 42 18.61 20.41 -12.70
N GLU A 43 18.03 20.27 -13.90
CA GLU A 43 17.05 19.22 -14.17
C GLU A 43 17.69 17.82 -14.08
N SER A 44 18.94 17.65 -14.53
CA SER A 44 19.67 16.38 -14.39
C SER A 44 20.07 16.06 -12.94
N GLU A 45 20.46 17.05 -12.14
CA GLU A 45 20.81 16.86 -10.72
C GLU A 45 19.56 16.58 -9.88
N GLU A 46 18.44 17.23 -10.17
CA GLU A 46 17.16 16.98 -9.50
C GLU A 46 16.58 15.60 -9.87
N ILE A 47 16.70 15.19 -11.14
CA ILE A 47 16.30 13.83 -11.57
C ILE A 47 17.20 12.76 -10.90
N VAL A 48 18.52 12.95 -10.87
CA VAL A 48 19.46 12.00 -10.25
C VAL A 48 19.28 11.95 -8.72
N ALA A 49 19.09 13.10 -8.06
CA ALA A 49 18.83 13.15 -6.62
C ALA A 49 17.50 12.48 -6.23
N ASN A 50 16.48 12.57 -7.10
CA ASN A 50 15.19 11.91 -6.87
C ASN A 50 15.25 10.38 -7.04
N ASP A 51 16.14 9.86 -7.90
CA ASP A 51 16.36 8.42 -8.05
C ASP A 51 17.15 7.81 -6.87
N ASP A 52 18.05 8.57 -6.25
CA ASP A 52 18.83 8.13 -5.09
C ASP A 52 18.07 8.22 -3.75
N TRP A 53 16.94 8.93 -3.70
CA TRP A 53 16.15 9.07 -2.47
C TRP A 53 15.64 7.71 -1.96
N GLN A 54 15.76 7.48 -0.65
CA GLN A 54 15.22 6.29 0.02
C GLN A 54 14.35 6.69 1.21
N PRO A 55 13.30 5.91 1.53
CA PRO A 55 12.54 6.10 2.77
C PRO A 55 13.45 6.07 3.99
N LYS A 56 13.14 6.89 4.99
CA LYS A 56 13.89 6.93 6.25
C LYS A 56 13.92 5.56 6.92
N ASP A 57 15.10 5.15 7.38
CA ASP A 57 15.26 3.97 8.22
C ASP A 57 15.04 4.36 9.68
N ALA A 58 13.83 4.10 10.17
CA ALA A 58 13.43 4.43 11.53
C ALA A 58 14.31 3.78 12.61
N MET A 59 14.92 2.63 12.36
CA MET A 59 15.82 2.00 13.33
C MET A 59 17.18 2.69 13.35
N ALA A 60 17.72 3.04 12.19
CA ALA A 60 19.00 3.73 12.07
C ALA A 60 18.93 5.16 12.65
N GLU A 61 17.82 5.85 12.46
CA GLU A 61 17.62 7.24 12.91
C GLU A 61 17.04 7.36 14.33
N LEU A 62 16.69 6.24 14.98
CA LEU A 62 16.14 6.25 16.34
C LEU A 62 16.97 7.08 17.35
N PRO A 63 18.32 7.10 17.34
CA PRO A 63 19.09 7.93 18.26
C PRO A 63 18.85 9.44 18.10
N THR A 64 18.61 9.91 16.87
CA THR A 64 18.51 11.34 16.52
C THR A 64 17.07 11.84 16.43
N MET A 65 16.08 10.95 16.42
CA MET A 65 14.66 11.34 16.47
C MET A 65 14.33 12.23 17.67
N SER A 66 13.48 13.23 17.43
CA SER A 66 12.86 14.02 18.49
C SER A 66 12.04 13.11 19.43
N ALA A 67 11.84 13.56 20.68
CA ALA A 67 11.15 12.76 21.69
C ALA A 67 9.76 12.28 21.25
N THR A 68 8.97 13.17 20.63
CA THR A 68 7.59 12.88 20.18
C THR A 68 7.57 11.91 18.98
N VAL A 69 8.51 12.05 18.04
CA VAL A 69 8.63 11.12 16.89
C VAL A 69 9.06 9.74 17.39
N LYS A 70 10.00 9.69 18.33
CA LYS A 70 10.48 8.46 18.97
C LYS A 70 9.38 7.74 19.75
N GLU A 71 8.55 8.49 20.47
CA GLU A 71 7.35 7.95 21.13
C GLU A 71 6.37 7.37 20.11
N GLY A 72 6.10 8.10 19.02
CA GLY A 72 5.26 7.62 17.91
C GLY A 72 5.76 6.32 17.30
N TYR A 73 7.07 6.24 17.03
CA TYR A 73 7.74 5.02 16.58
C TYR A 73 7.46 3.84 17.52
N PHE A 74 7.65 4.02 18.82
CA PHE A 74 7.43 2.95 19.79
C PHE A 74 5.96 2.51 19.87
N LEU A 75 5.02 3.46 19.81
CA LEU A 75 3.58 3.16 19.78
C LEU A 75 3.19 2.32 18.56
N ILE A 76 3.81 2.53 17.39
CA ILE A 76 3.50 1.77 16.18
C ILE A 76 4.29 0.47 16.04
N ALA A 77 5.53 0.44 16.55
CA ALA A 77 6.44 -0.70 16.42
C ALA A 77 6.21 -1.76 17.50
N GLU A 78 5.81 -1.31 18.69
CA GLU A 78 5.64 -2.10 19.90
C GLU A 78 4.24 -1.85 20.50
N SER A 79 3.20 -1.74 19.65
CA SER A 79 1.84 -1.40 20.10
C SER A 79 1.33 -2.36 21.19
N SER A 80 1.64 -3.65 21.11
CA SER A 80 1.31 -4.62 22.18
C SER A 80 1.86 -4.21 23.55
N LYS A 81 3.07 -3.66 23.61
CA LYS A 81 3.74 -3.25 24.85
C LYS A 81 3.16 -1.95 25.41
N TYR A 82 2.92 -0.96 24.55
CA TYR A 82 2.52 0.38 25.00
C TYR A 82 1.01 0.61 25.02
N MET A 83 0.27 -0.09 24.16
CA MET A 83 -1.17 0.05 24.01
C MET A 83 -1.95 -1.28 24.11
N GLY A 84 -1.28 -2.43 24.16
CA GLY A 84 -1.91 -3.74 24.19
C GLY A 84 -2.56 -4.09 25.54
N PRO A 85 -3.20 -5.27 25.62
CA PRO A 85 -3.86 -5.75 26.84
C PRO A 85 -2.96 -5.78 28.08
N ASN A 86 -1.66 -5.92 27.88
CA ASN A 86 -0.64 -6.02 28.92
C ASN A 86 0.19 -4.74 29.12
N ALA A 87 -0.24 -3.60 28.56
CA ALA A 87 0.41 -2.32 28.82
C ALA A 87 0.44 -2.02 30.33
N VAL A 88 1.54 -1.39 30.78
CA VAL A 88 1.86 -1.19 32.21
C VAL A 88 0.74 -0.43 32.92
N ARG A 89 0.29 0.66 32.30
CA ARG A 89 -0.79 1.52 32.77
C ARG A 89 -2.11 1.06 32.16
N ALA A 90 -3.15 0.94 32.98
CA ALA A 90 -4.44 0.43 32.53
C ALA A 90 -5.14 1.41 31.58
N GLU A 91 -4.93 2.70 31.79
CA GLU A 91 -5.43 3.79 30.97
C GLU A 91 -4.84 3.82 29.55
N ASP A 92 -3.66 3.20 29.35
CA ASP A 92 -3.00 3.13 28.04
C ASP A 92 -3.43 1.91 27.23
N ARG A 93 -4.26 1.01 27.79
CA ARG A 93 -4.76 -0.20 27.12
C ARG A 93 -5.87 0.14 26.12
N TYR A 94 -5.46 0.46 24.90
CA TYR A 94 -6.35 0.80 23.78
C TYR A 94 -6.53 -0.35 22.78
N SER A 95 -5.52 -1.20 22.61
CA SER A 95 -5.58 -2.39 21.76
C SER A 95 -6.14 -3.58 22.55
N GLY A 96 -7.05 -4.33 21.93
CA GLY A 96 -7.64 -5.55 22.50
C GLY A 96 -6.95 -6.84 22.06
N ASN A 97 -5.91 -6.74 21.23
CA ASN A 97 -5.01 -7.85 20.87
C ASN A 97 -3.53 -7.44 21.03
N ASN A 98 -2.61 -8.40 20.87
CA ASN A 98 -1.17 -8.18 20.96
C ASN A 98 -0.49 -7.96 19.59
N LEU A 99 -1.23 -7.55 18.57
CA LEU A 99 -0.62 -7.06 17.34
C LEU A 99 0.09 -5.72 17.57
N ALA A 100 0.96 -5.37 16.62
CA ALA A 100 1.54 -4.05 16.43
C ALA A 100 1.14 -3.52 15.04
N CYS A 101 1.05 -2.20 14.88
CA CYS A 101 0.79 -1.59 13.58
C CYS A 101 1.82 -2.08 12.53
N ALA A 102 3.07 -2.23 12.97
CA ALA A 102 4.18 -2.75 12.18
C ALA A 102 4.04 -4.21 11.71
N ASN A 103 3.08 -4.99 12.22
CA ASN A 103 2.83 -6.35 11.71
C ASN A 103 2.15 -6.35 10.33
N CYS A 104 1.46 -5.27 9.96
CA CYS A 104 0.86 -5.11 8.62
C CYS A 104 1.51 -3.99 7.82
N HIS A 105 2.09 -2.99 8.50
CA HIS A 105 2.79 -1.86 7.90
C HIS A 105 4.30 -2.10 8.01
N LEU A 106 4.85 -2.80 7.02
CA LEU A 106 6.21 -3.36 7.08
C LEU A 106 7.28 -2.27 7.09
N GLN A 107 8.46 -2.63 7.58
CA GLN A 107 9.56 -1.68 7.87
C GLN A 107 9.07 -0.47 8.66
N LYS A 108 8.24 -0.71 9.67
CA LYS A 108 7.66 0.34 10.55
C LYS A 108 6.94 1.43 9.74
N GLY A 109 6.27 1.01 8.67
CA GLY A 109 5.51 1.87 7.77
C GLY A 109 6.29 2.43 6.58
N ALA A 110 7.59 2.15 6.43
CA ALA A 110 8.38 2.67 5.32
C ALA A 110 8.20 1.87 4.01
N GLN A 111 7.89 0.56 4.09
CA GLN A 111 7.95 -0.33 2.93
C GLN A 111 6.82 -0.09 1.92
N ALA A 112 7.20 0.25 0.68
CA ALA A 112 6.29 0.32 -0.46
C ALA A 112 5.50 -0.98 -0.66
N GLY A 113 4.25 -0.86 -1.12
CA GLY A 113 3.35 -1.99 -1.31
C GLY A 113 2.87 -2.71 -0.02
N SER A 114 3.23 -2.20 1.17
CA SER A 114 2.78 -2.73 2.47
C SER A 114 1.81 -1.77 3.19
N GLY A 115 1.12 -0.90 2.45
CA GLY A 115 0.28 0.14 3.06
C GLY A 115 1.11 1.19 3.78
N SER A 116 2.22 1.59 3.17
CA SER A 116 3.20 2.54 3.71
C SER A 116 2.59 3.85 4.21
N TRP A 117 3.23 4.40 5.24
CA TRP A 117 2.92 5.72 5.81
C TRP A 117 3.76 6.85 5.19
N VAL A 118 4.71 6.53 4.31
CA VAL A 118 5.47 7.53 3.54
C VAL A 118 4.50 8.37 2.71
N GLY A 119 4.50 9.69 2.93
CA GLY A 119 3.60 10.63 2.26
C GLY A 119 2.12 10.41 2.61
N ILE A 120 1.79 9.79 3.75
CA ILE A 120 0.39 9.50 4.10
C ILE A 120 -0.38 10.75 4.51
N ILE A 121 0.29 11.72 5.16
CA ILE A 121 -0.36 12.89 5.74
C ILE A 121 -1.02 13.75 4.66
N GLU A 122 -0.36 13.90 3.52
CA GLU A 122 -0.88 14.66 2.36
C GLU A 122 -2.12 14.01 1.72
N ARG A 123 -2.42 12.76 2.05
CA ARG A 123 -3.61 12.04 1.59
C ARG A 123 -4.82 12.32 2.47
N PHE A 124 -4.71 13.18 3.47
CA PHE A 124 -5.79 13.53 4.38
C PHE A 124 -6.02 15.05 4.43
N PRO A 125 -7.27 15.51 4.61
CA PRO A 125 -8.50 14.71 4.74
C PRO A 125 -8.86 13.93 3.47
N GLN A 126 -9.53 12.78 3.64
CA GLN A 126 -10.06 12.01 2.52
C GLN A 126 -11.45 11.43 2.79
N PHE A 127 -12.21 11.29 1.71
CA PHE A 127 -13.47 10.57 1.74
C PHE A 127 -13.28 9.10 2.09
N GLY A 128 -13.86 8.68 3.20
CA GLY A 128 -13.89 7.28 3.64
C GLY A 128 -15.26 6.66 3.40
N GLY A 129 -15.37 5.69 2.48
CA GLY A 129 -16.64 5.03 2.18
C GLY A 129 -17.28 4.30 3.38
N ARG A 130 -16.48 3.89 4.37
CA ARG A 130 -16.99 3.26 5.61
C ARG A 130 -17.77 4.23 6.49
N GLY A 131 -17.33 5.48 6.60
CA GLY A 131 -18.06 6.53 7.33
C GLY A 131 -18.98 7.36 6.44
N ASN A 132 -18.87 7.23 5.10
CA ASN A 132 -19.55 8.06 4.11
C ASN A 132 -19.34 9.57 4.36
N ARG A 133 -18.11 9.95 4.72
CA ARG A 133 -17.71 11.34 5.03
C ARG A 133 -16.23 11.55 4.74
N GLU A 134 -15.83 12.81 4.64
CA GLU A 134 -14.43 13.22 4.79
C GLU A 134 -13.96 12.91 6.21
N GLY A 135 -12.76 12.35 6.33
CA GLY A 135 -12.13 12.02 7.60
C GLY A 135 -10.66 12.40 7.64
N THR A 136 -10.13 12.57 8.84
CA THR A 136 -8.72 12.94 9.08
C THR A 136 -7.82 11.72 9.19
N ILE A 137 -6.51 11.93 9.36
CA ILE A 137 -5.57 10.84 9.64
C ILE A 137 -5.87 10.18 11.00
N GLU A 138 -6.30 10.95 11.98
CA GLU A 138 -6.71 10.48 13.30
C GLU A 138 -7.95 9.57 13.21
N ASP A 139 -8.94 9.95 12.40
CA ASP A 139 -10.09 9.08 12.08
C ASP A 139 -9.61 7.74 11.49
N ARG A 140 -8.62 7.79 10.58
CA ARG A 140 -8.06 6.58 9.94
C ARG A 140 -7.34 5.68 10.95
N ILE A 141 -6.56 6.25 11.86
CA ILE A 141 -5.84 5.54 12.92
C ILE A 141 -6.84 4.91 13.87
N ASN A 142 -7.86 5.65 14.31
CA ASN A 142 -8.92 5.12 15.17
C ASN A 142 -9.70 3.99 14.48
N GLY A 143 -9.96 4.09 13.18
CA GLY A 143 -10.54 3.00 12.41
C GLY A 143 -9.68 1.72 12.40
N CYS A 144 -8.35 1.84 12.45
CA CYS A 144 -7.44 0.70 12.66
C CYS A 144 -7.51 0.17 14.10
N MET A 145 -7.53 1.05 15.10
CA MET A 145 -7.58 0.65 16.51
C MET A 145 -8.80 -0.22 16.80
N GLU A 146 -9.98 0.18 16.30
CA GLU A 146 -11.22 -0.58 16.51
C GLU A 146 -11.27 -1.93 15.76
N ARG A 147 -10.42 -2.13 14.75
CA ARG A 147 -10.55 -3.25 13.81
C ARG A 147 -9.31 -4.14 13.81
N SER A 148 -8.21 -3.63 13.27
CA SER A 148 -6.94 -4.36 13.24
C SER A 148 -6.42 -4.65 14.64
N MET A 149 -6.55 -3.69 15.55
CA MET A 149 -6.08 -3.84 16.94
C MET A 149 -7.15 -4.40 17.89
N ASN A 150 -8.33 -4.75 17.35
CA ASN A 150 -9.49 -5.24 18.11
C ASN A 150 -9.79 -4.42 19.39
N GLY A 151 -9.56 -3.12 19.32
CA GLY A 151 -9.50 -2.24 20.48
C GLY A 151 -10.58 -1.17 20.48
N LYS A 152 -10.27 -0.08 21.16
CA LYS A 152 -11.10 1.13 21.25
C LYS A 152 -10.37 2.32 20.64
N MET A 153 -11.13 3.34 20.27
CA MET A 153 -10.58 4.60 19.77
C MET A 153 -9.69 5.27 20.84
N LEU A 154 -8.62 5.91 20.37
CA LEU A 154 -7.87 6.88 21.14
C LEU A 154 -8.74 8.15 21.31
N PRO A 155 -8.81 8.74 22.52
CA PRO A 155 -9.53 9.97 22.76
C PRO A 155 -9.03 11.12 21.89
N GLU A 156 -9.90 12.09 21.64
CA GLU A 156 -9.50 13.34 21.00
C GLU A 156 -8.42 14.04 21.82
N GLY A 157 -7.35 14.47 21.16
CA GLY A 157 -6.21 15.12 21.82
C GLY A 157 -5.30 14.20 22.64
N ALA A 158 -5.49 12.88 22.60
CA ALA A 158 -4.61 11.93 23.27
C ALA A 158 -3.16 12.06 22.80
N ASP A 159 -2.21 12.00 23.73
CA ASP A 159 -0.78 12.18 23.42
C ASP A 159 -0.25 11.04 22.51
N GLN A 160 -0.78 9.83 22.67
CA GLN A 160 -0.47 8.71 21.77
C GLN A 160 -0.84 9.01 20.32
N MET A 161 -2.00 9.64 20.08
CA MET A 161 -2.42 10.02 18.73
C MET A 161 -1.46 11.07 18.14
N LYS A 162 -1.14 12.12 18.92
CA LYS A 162 -0.19 13.16 18.48
C LYS A 162 1.18 12.57 18.14
N ALA A 163 1.68 11.65 18.97
CA ALA A 163 2.96 11.00 18.74
C ALA A 163 2.95 10.12 17.48
N ILE A 164 1.91 9.30 17.27
CA ILE A 164 1.75 8.50 16.05
C ILE A 164 1.72 9.39 14.81
N VAL A 165 0.96 10.47 14.84
CA VAL A 165 0.88 11.43 13.72
C VAL A 165 2.22 12.16 13.51
N ALA A 166 2.95 12.49 14.57
CA ALA A 166 4.29 13.06 14.46
C ALA A 166 5.27 12.11 13.77
N TYR A 167 5.22 10.82 14.09
CA TYR A 167 6.03 9.81 13.39
C TYR A 167 5.66 9.67 11.91
N MET A 168 4.36 9.70 11.59
CA MET A 168 3.91 9.66 10.18
C MET A 168 4.33 10.91 9.39
N ASN A 169 4.34 12.09 10.02
CA ASN A 169 4.88 13.31 9.42
C ASN A 169 6.38 13.18 9.17
N TRP A 170 7.15 12.77 10.18
CA TRP A 170 8.60 12.56 10.06
C TRP A 170 8.96 11.58 8.92
N LEU A 171 8.23 10.47 8.81
CA LEU A 171 8.45 9.49 7.73
C LEU A 171 8.06 10.03 6.35
N SER A 172 7.30 11.13 6.30
CA SER A 172 6.85 11.79 5.07
C SER A 172 7.68 13.02 4.71
N GLU A 173 8.72 13.36 5.48
CA GLU A 173 9.62 14.47 5.13
C GLU A 173 10.42 14.14 3.87
N ASP A 174 10.61 15.15 3.02
CA ASP A 174 11.47 15.11 1.84
C ASP A 174 11.13 14.02 0.80
N VAL A 175 9.89 13.51 0.78
CA VAL A 175 9.45 12.50 -0.20
C VAL A 175 9.30 13.14 -1.59
N PRO A 176 10.04 12.68 -2.63
CA PRO A 176 9.91 13.20 -3.99
C PRO A 176 8.50 13.02 -4.55
N GLU A 177 7.95 14.07 -5.16
CA GLU A 177 6.57 14.09 -5.67
C GLU A 177 6.29 12.95 -6.66
N ASN A 178 7.24 12.67 -7.55
CA ASN A 178 7.16 11.61 -8.55
C ASN A 178 7.14 10.19 -7.95
N ARG A 179 7.58 10.02 -6.69
CA ARG A 179 7.69 8.72 -6.02
C ARG A 179 6.59 8.45 -5.00
N LYS A 180 5.81 9.46 -4.60
CA LYS A 180 4.71 9.32 -3.62
C LYS A 180 3.71 8.21 -3.96
N ALA A 181 3.46 7.99 -5.26
CA ALA A 181 2.52 6.97 -5.74
C ALA A 181 2.95 5.53 -5.39
N GLU A 182 4.25 5.25 -5.29
CA GLU A 182 4.81 3.93 -4.99
C GLU A 182 4.42 3.42 -3.60
N PHE A 183 4.25 4.36 -2.65
CA PHE A 183 3.95 4.06 -1.25
C PHE A 183 2.45 3.97 -0.95
N LYS A 184 1.59 4.07 -1.97
CA LYS A 184 0.14 4.10 -1.79
C LYS A 184 -0.46 2.69 -1.74
N GLY A 185 -0.82 2.25 -0.53
CA GLY A 185 -1.64 1.06 -0.32
C GLY A 185 -0.93 -0.26 -0.68
N TYR A 186 -1.68 -1.21 -1.22
CA TYR A 186 -1.16 -2.49 -1.73
C TYR A 186 -1.27 -2.52 -3.26
N PRO A 187 -0.29 -3.09 -3.97
CA PRO A 187 -0.38 -3.35 -5.40
C PRO A 187 -1.60 -4.22 -5.70
N LYS A 188 -2.27 -3.95 -6.81
CA LYS A 188 -3.47 -4.71 -7.20
C LYS A 188 -3.06 -6.06 -7.76
N ILE A 189 -3.84 -7.08 -7.43
CA ILE A 189 -3.80 -8.37 -8.14
C ILE A 189 -4.84 -8.40 -9.26
N LYS A 190 -4.63 -9.27 -10.24
CA LYS A 190 -5.70 -9.71 -11.13
C LYS A 190 -6.63 -10.62 -10.35
N ILE A 191 -7.80 -10.10 -9.98
CA ILE A 191 -8.82 -10.86 -9.25
C ILE A 191 -9.25 -12.07 -10.09
N PRO A 192 -9.10 -13.31 -9.60
CA PRO A 192 -9.54 -14.50 -10.32
C PRO A 192 -11.06 -14.50 -10.57
N ALA A 193 -11.47 -15.07 -11.71
CA ALA A 193 -12.89 -15.23 -12.08
C ALA A 193 -13.54 -16.47 -11.43
N VAL A 194 -12.94 -16.99 -10.36
CA VAL A 194 -13.37 -18.19 -9.63
C VAL A 194 -13.59 -17.85 -8.15
N ALA A 195 -14.39 -18.66 -7.48
CA ALA A 195 -14.44 -18.63 -6.02
C ALA A 195 -13.09 -19.07 -5.44
N VAL A 196 -12.82 -18.65 -4.20
CA VAL A 196 -11.72 -19.18 -3.39
C VAL A 196 -11.86 -20.69 -3.29
N ASP A 197 -10.73 -21.37 -3.50
CA ASP A 197 -10.55 -22.78 -3.25
C ASP A 197 -9.73 -22.96 -1.96
N LEU A 198 -10.40 -23.38 -0.89
CA LEU A 198 -9.77 -23.53 0.43
C LEU A 198 -8.72 -24.64 0.46
N GLU A 199 -8.85 -25.66 -0.39
CA GLU A 199 -7.88 -26.75 -0.47
C GLU A 199 -6.59 -26.26 -1.11
N LYS A 200 -6.68 -25.54 -2.25
CA LYS A 200 -5.52 -24.86 -2.84
C LYS A 200 -4.89 -23.87 -1.86
N GLY A 201 -5.72 -23.09 -1.16
CA GLY A 201 -5.24 -22.13 -0.16
C GLY A 201 -4.49 -22.80 1.00
N SER A 202 -5.00 -23.94 1.49
CA SER A 202 -4.34 -24.75 2.52
C SER A 202 -2.99 -25.28 2.06
N GLN A 203 -2.89 -25.76 0.83
CA GLN A 203 -1.63 -26.25 0.26
C GLN A 203 -0.57 -25.15 0.15
N VAL A 204 -0.96 -23.95 -0.31
CA VAL A 204 -0.07 -22.77 -0.31
C VAL A 204 0.33 -22.41 1.12
N TYR A 205 -0.61 -22.41 2.08
CA TYR A 205 -0.31 -22.12 3.47
C TYR A 205 0.74 -23.07 4.07
N GLN A 206 0.55 -24.38 3.87
CA GLN A 206 1.46 -25.41 4.34
C GLN A 206 2.85 -25.28 3.73
N LYS A 207 2.92 -24.89 2.46
CA LYS A 207 4.20 -24.76 1.76
C LYS A 207 4.95 -23.48 2.10
N GLU A 208 4.24 -22.36 2.23
CA GLU A 208 4.85 -21.02 2.18
C GLU A 208 4.69 -20.21 3.48
N CYS A 209 3.71 -20.55 4.35
CA CYS A 209 3.33 -19.72 5.50
C CYS A 209 3.57 -20.39 6.86
N ILE A 210 3.41 -21.71 6.94
CA ILE A 210 3.36 -22.48 8.19
C ILE A 210 4.62 -22.34 9.05
N ILE A 211 5.78 -22.18 8.42
CA ILE A 211 7.08 -22.08 9.10
C ILE A 211 7.18 -20.84 10.01
N CYS A 212 6.46 -19.76 9.67
CA CYS A 212 6.46 -18.53 10.46
C CYS A 212 5.17 -18.39 11.29
N HIS A 213 4.01 -18.66 10.69
CA HIS A 213 2.72 -18.40 11.35
C HIS A 213 2.17 -19.61 12.13
N GLY A 214 2.82 -20.77 12.02
CA GLY A 214 2.44 -22.01 12.69
C GLY A 214 1.28 -22.75 12.03
N GLU A 215 1.11 -24.03 12.36
CA GLU A 215 0.06 -24.89 11.79
C GLU A 215 -1.34 -24.34 12.05
N ASN A 216 -1.53 -23.77 13.25
CA ASN A 216 -2.81 -23.20 13.70
C ASN A 216 -2.89 -21.68 13.49
N GLY A 217 -1.98 -21.08 12.72
CA GLY A 217 -1.98 -19.63 12.43
C GLY A 217 -1.86 -18.73 13.67
N ALA A 218 -1.41 -19.29 14.79
CA ALA A 218 -1.30 -18.61 16.08
C ALA A 218 -0.09 -17.66 16.16
N GLY A 219 0.77 -17.66 15.15
CA GLY A 219 2.00 -16.88 15.14
C GLY A 219 3.04 -17.41 16.14
N VAL A 220 4.10 -16.62 16.32
CA VAL A 220 5.19 -16.92 17.24
C VAL A 220 5.44 -15.68 18.09
N LEU A 221 5.29 -15.84 19.41
CA LEU A 221 5.61 -14.79 20.37
C LEU A 221 7.11 -14.46 20.36
N ASN A 222 7.41 -13.21 20.66
CA ASN A 222 8.76 -12.73 20.84
C ASN A 222 9.37 -13.40 22.08
N ALA A 223 10.50 -14.09 21.89
CA ALA A 223 11.16 -14.84 22.95
C ALA A 223 11.74 -13.94 24.07
N VAL A 224 11.94 -12.64 23.81
CA VAL A 224 12.53 -11.70 24.76
C VAL A 224 11.47 -11.20 25.76
N ASP A 225 10.31 -10.77 25.29
CA ASP A 225 9.27 -10.21 26.16
C ASP A 225 8.12 -11.18 26.47
N GLY A 226 7.98 -12.27 25.70
CA GLY A 226 6.94 -13.29 25.85
C GLY A 226 5.52 -12.76 25.61
N LYS A 227 5.35 -11.59 25.00
CA LYS A 227 4.07 -10.87 24.90
C LYS A 227 3.79 -10.31 23.52
N SER A 228 4.80 -9.73 22.86
CA SER A 228 4.66 -9.27 21.48
C SER A 228 4.85 -10.43 20.50
N TYR A 229 4.54 -10.23 19.22
CA TYR A 229 4.71 -11.24 18.19
C TYR A 229 5.91 -10.96 17.29
N THR A 230 6.79 -11.96 17.13
CA THR A 230 7.78 -12.00 16.05
C THR A 230 7.07 -12.28 14.72
N TYR A 231 6.20 -13.28 14.71
CA TYR A 231 5.30 -13.57 13.59
C TYR A 231 3.86 -13.45 14.09
N PRO A 232 3.03 -12.57 13.53
CA PRO A 232 1.70 -12.29 14.07
C PRO A 232 0.72 -13.46 13.85
N PRO A 233 -0.29 -13.61 14.73
CA PRO A 233 -1.40 -14.53 14.52
C PRO A 233 -2.26 -14.06 13.34
N LEU A 234 -2.53 -14.98 12.41
CA LEU A 234 -3.33 -14.71 11.23
C LEU A 234 -4.83 -14.86 11.49
N TRP A 235 -5.20 -15.69 12.48
CA TRP A 235 -6.55 -15.89 12.97
C TRP A 235 -6.52 -16.27 14.46
N GLY A 236 -7.69 -16.61 15.02
CA GLY A 236 -7.82 -16.90 16.45
C GLY A 236 -8.02 -15.63 17.29
N PRO A 237 -8.12 -15.78 18.62
CA PRO A 237 -8.60 -14.73 19.52
C PRO A 237 -7.69 -13.50 19.61
N ASP A 238 -6.39 -13.64 19.31
CA ASP A 238 -5.40 -12.55 19.41
C ASP A 238 -5.05 -11.93 18.04
N SER A 239 -5.81 -12.24 17.00
CA SER A 239 -5.66 -11.64 15.67
C SER A 239 -6.54 -10.39 15.48
N PHE A 240 -6.52 -9.81 14.28
CA PHE A 240 -7.43 -8.75 13.90
C PHE A 240 -8.88 -9.26 13.86
N ASN A 241 -9.86 -8.38 14.09
CA ASN A 241 -11.26 -8.76 14.13
C ASN A 241 -11.92 -8.84 12.74
N ASP A 242 -13.14 -9.35 12.71
CA ASP A 242 -13.90 -9.59 11.48
C ASP A 242 -14.37 -8.31 10.73
N GLY A 243 -14.18 -7.13 11.32
CA GLY A 243 -14.39 -5.82 10.70
C GLY A 243 -13.14 -5.26 10.00
N ALA A 244 -11.96 -5.85 10.20
CA ALA A 244 -10.70 -5.35 9.65
C ALA A 244 -10.62 -5.50 8.13
N GLY A 245 -9.89 -4.57 7.49
CA GLY A 245 -9.66 -4.62 6.05
C GLY A 245 -8.96 -5.90 5.60
N MET A 246 -8.07 -6.44 6.45
CA MET A 246 -7.35 -7.69 6.22
C MET A 246 -8.24 -8.94 6.27
N ASN A 247 -9.47 -8.84 6.81
CA ASN A 247 -10.45 -9.92 6.77
C ASN A 247 -11.18 -10.02 5.40
N ARG A 248 -10.81 -9.18 4.43
CA ARG A 248 -11.38 -9.19 3.08
C ARG A 248 -10.41 -9.86 2.12
N VAL A 249 -10.86 -10.91 1.44
CA VAL A 249 -10.01 -11.78 0.60
C VAL A 249 -9.17 -11.00 -0.40
N ILE A 250 -9.74 -10.02 -1.11
CA ILE A 250 -8.99 -9.26 -2.11
C ILE A 250 -7.90 -8.41 -1.44
N THR A 251 -8.22 -7.76 -0.31
CA THR A 251 -7.25 -6.91 0.41
C THR A 251 -6.09 -7.73 0.97
N SER A 252 -6.38 -8.88 1.59
CA SER A 252 -5.33 -9.75 2.11
C SER A 252 -4.52 -10.41 1.01
N ALA A 253 -5.14 -10.79 -0.11
CA ALA A 253 -4.43 -11.38 -1.25
C ALA A 253 -3.40 -10.41 -1.84
N GLU A 254 -3.73 -9.13 -1.96
CA GLU A 254 -2.77 -8.11 -2.42
C GLU A 254 -1.62 -7.88 -1.44
N PHE A 255 -1.90 -7.84 -0.13
CA PHE A 255 -0.86 -7.77 0.88
C PHE A 255 0.07 -8.97 0.80
N ILE A 256 -0.50 -10.19 0.73
CA ILE A 256 0.23 -11.44 0.63
C ILE A 256 1.09 -11.48 -0.63
N LYS A 257 0.50 -11.18 -1.80
CA LYS A 257 1.18 -11.17 -3.09
C LYS A 257 2.46 -10.32 -3.07
N SER A 258 2.36 -9.15 -2.46
CA SER A 258 3.41 -8.12 -2.50
C SER A 258 4.42 -8.20 -1.36
N ASN A 259 4.13 -8.95 -0.28
CA ASN A 259 4.95 -8.91 0.93
C ASN A 259 5.23 -10.28 1.56
N MET A 260 4.57 -11.34 1.08
CA MET A 260 4.67 -12.69 1.65
C MET A 260 5.03 -13.74 0.59
N PRO A 261 5.89 -14.73 0.93
CA PRO A 261 6.58 -14.91 2.21
C PRO A 261 7.59 -13.79 2.53
N TYR A 262 7.72 -13.45 3.81
CA TYR A 262 8.56 -12.34 4.27
C TYR A 262 10.03 -12.54 3.84
N LEU A 263 10.68 -11.46 3.40
CA LEU A 263 12.03 -11.44 2.79
C LEU A 263 12.20 -12.23 1.49
N GLN A 264 11.14 -12.83 0.96
CA GLN A 264 11.17 -13.57 -0.31
C GLN A 264 10.31 -12.93 -1.40
N ALA A 265 9.27 -12.18 -1.00
CA ALA A 265 8.40 -11.44 -1.90
C ALA A 265 8.54 -9.94 -1.67
N THR A 266 8.58 -9.20 -2.77
CA THR A 266 8.40 -7.76 -2.82
C THR A 266 7.29 -7.43 -3.82
N TRP A 267 6.83 -6.18 -3.82
CA TRP A 267 5.74 -5.76 -4.70
C TRP A 267 6.10 -5.82 -6.19
N ASP A 268 7.39 -5.68 -6.51
CA ASP A 268 7.98 -5.74 -7.84
C ASP A 268 8.55 -7.12 -8.20
N ASN A 269 8.84 -7.97 -7.21
CA ASN A 269 9.24 -9.36 -7.38
C ASN A 269 8.41 -10.29 -6.48
N PRO A 270 7.12 -10.50 -6.82
CA PRO A 270 6.23 -11.32 -6.00
C PRO A 270 6.57 -12.80 -6.11
N LYS A 271 6.55 -13.50 -4.98
CA LYS A 271 6.82 -14.96 -4.94
C LYS A 271 5.64 -15.79 -5.40
N LEU A 272 4.44 -15.43 -4.94
CA LEU A 272 3.20 -16.14 -5.25
C LEU A 272 2.57 -15.58 -6.52
N THR A 273 1.82 -16.40 -7.26
CA THR A 273 0.91 -15.93 -8.30
C THR A 273 -0.31 -15.23 -7.70
N ASP A 274 -1.06 -14.49 -8.53
CA ASP A 274 -2.28 -13.81 -8.09
C ASP A 274 -3.35 -14.80 -7.61
N GLU A 275 -3.43 -15.98 -8.25
CA GLU A 275 -4.35 -17.05 -7.86
C GLU A 275 -3.93 -17.72 -6.55
N GLU A 276 -2.64 -18.01 -6.37
CA GLU A 276 -2.14 -18.57 -5.09
C GLU A 276 -2.39 -17.61 -3.93
N ALA A 277 -2.06 -16.32 -4.10
CA ALA A 277 -2.30 -15.29 -3.10
C ALA A 277 -3.79 -15.13 -2.77
N TYR A 278 -4.67 -15.26 -3.78
CA TYR A 278 -6.12 -15.23 -3.63
C TYR A 278 -6.66 -16.41 -2.81
N HIS A 279 -6.26 -17.64 -3.14
CA HIS A 279 -6.73 -18.83 -2.44
C HIS A 279 -6.21 -18.90 -1.01
N VAL A 280 -4.92 -18.58 -0.77
CA VAL A 280 -4.36 -18.58 0.59
C VAL A 280 -4.96 -17.47 1.46
N ALA A 281 -5.27 -16.30 0.88
CA ALA A 281 -6.02 -15.25 1.56
C ALA A 281 -7.41 -15.73 2.00
N GLY A 282 -8.11 -16.44 1.11
CA GLY A 282 -9.40 -17.03 1.42
C GLY A 282 -9.34 -18.12 2.49
N TYR A 283 -8.30 -18.96 2.46
CA TYR A 283 -8.02 -19.95 3.49
C TYR A 283 -7.78 -19.29 4.86
N ILE A 284 -6.89 -18.29 4.94
CA ILE A 284 -6.62 -17.53 6.18
C ILE A 284 -7.90 -16.88 6.73
N ASN A 285 -8.73 -16.29 5.87
CA ASN A 285 -9.98 -15.62 6.27
C ASN A 285 -11.18 -16.57 6.41
N SER A 286 -10.97 -17.88 6.29
CA SER A 286 -11.99 -18.89 6.61
C SER A 286 -12.09 -19.16 8.11
N PHE A 287 -11.00 -18.94 8.85
CA PHE A 287 -10.90 -19.20 10.28
C PHE A 287 -11.58 -18.13 11.15
N SER A 288 -12.01 -18.56 12.34
CA SER A 288 -12.63 -17.67 13.33
C SER A 288 -11.63 -16.66 13.90
N ARG A 289 -12.14 -15.46 14.21
CA ARG A 289 -11.41 -14.34 14.79
C ARG A 289 -12.38 -13.49 15.65
N PRO A 290 -11.90 -12.50 16.42
CA PRO A 290 -12.78 -11.65 17.22
C PRO A 290 -13.86 -10.97 16.38
N HIS A 291 -15.02 -10.76 16.99
CA HIS A 291 -16.15 -10.09 16.35
C HIS A 291 -16.09 -8.58 16.59
N LYS A 292 -16.21 -7.78 15.54
CA LYS A 292 -16.42 -6.34 15.65
C LYS A 292 -17.91 -6.06 15.88
N ALA A 293 -18.24 -5.40 16.97
CA ALA A 293 -19.58 -4.90 17.23
C ALA A 293 -19.97 -3.79 16.23
N ASN A 294 -21.28 -3.66 15.98
CA ASN A 294 -21.91 -2.60 15.19
C ASN A 294 -21.40 -2.51 13.74
N LYS A 295 -21.27 -3.66 13.06
CA LYS A 295 -20.83 -3.72 11.64
C LYS A 295 -21.92 -3.26 10.67
N GLU A 296 -23.16 -3.24 11.10
CA GLU A 296 -24.32 -2.70 10.38
C GLU A 296 -24.21 -1.19 10.15
N ASP A 297 -23.50 -0.47 11.03
CA ASP A 297 -23.22 0.96 10.91
C ASP A 297 -22.09 1.25 9.90
N ASP A 298 -21.24 0.26 9.61
CA ASP A 298 -20.22 0.39 8.59
C ASP A 298 -20.87 0.55 7.20
N TYR A 299 -20.35 1.51 6.44
CA TYR A 299 -20.84 1.90 5.11
C TYR A 299 -22.32 2.30 5.14
N PRO A 300 -22.67 3.48 5.68
CA PRO A 300 -24.05 3.98 5.66
C PRO A 300 -24.67 3.92 4.26
N ASN A 301 -23.89 4.31 3.26
CA ASN A 301 -24.18 3.99 1.87
C ASN A 301 -23.60 2.60 1.51
N LYS A 302 -24.46 1.59 1.47
CA LYS A 302 -24.09 0.19 1.18
C LYS A 302 -23.47 0.01 -0.22
N LYS A 303 -23.70 0.94 -1.16
CA LYS A 303 -23.04 0.94 -2.47
C LYS A 303 -21.55 1.26 -2.39
N LEU A 304 -21.08 1.89 -1.31
CA LEU A 304 -19.65 2.13 -1.06
C LEU A 304 -18.96 0.94 -0.37
N LYS A 305 -19.73 -0.06 0.06
CA LYS A 305 -19.18 -1.27 0.68
C LYS A 305 -18.30 -2.00 -0.34
N PRO A 306 -17.04 -2.31 0.01
CA PRO A 306 -16.14 -2.99 -0.89
C PRO A 306 -16.58 -4.41 -1.19
N VAL A 307 -16.25 -4.89 -2.40
CA VAL A 307 -16.88 -6.10 -2.97
C VAL A 307 -16.64 -7.36 -2.14
N SER A 308 -15.45 -7.47 -1.53
CA SER A 308 -15.04 -8.62 -0.72
C SER A 308 -15.29 -8.45 0.78
N THR A 309 -16.23 -7.58 1.16
CA THR A 309 -16.64 -7.41 2.56
C THR A 309 -17.52 -8.58 2.99
N PRO A 310 -17.07 -9.44 3.93
CA PRO A 310 -17.73 -10.72 4.22
C PRO A 310 -18.91 -10.59 5.21
N TYR A 311 -19.46 -9.38 5.37
CA TYR A 311 -20.59 -9.13 6.26
C TYR A 311 -21.54 -8.11 5.66
N GLY A 312 -22.83 -8.37 5.84
CA GLY A 312 -23.93 -7.56 5.33
C GLY A 312 -24.25 -6.33 6.20
N PRO A 313 -25.36 -5.65 5.93
CA PRO A 313 -26.17 -5.82 4.72
C PRO A 313 -25.44 -5.32 3.46
N TRP A 314 -25.86 -5.77 2.28
CA TRP A 314 -25.37 -5.31 0.97
C TRP A 314 -26.49 -4.59 0.20
N ALA A 315 -26.15 -3.90 -0.89
CA ALA A 315 -27.12 -3.21 -1.75
C ALA A 315 -27.59 -4.08 -2.94
N ASP A 316 -27.31 -5.37 -2.87
CA ASP A 316 -27.51 -6.37 -3.90
C ASP A 316 -27.98 -7.69 -3.24
N ASP A 317 -28.36 -8.65 -4.08
CA ASP A 317 -28.93 -9.93 -3.64
C ASP A 317 -27.90 -11.10 -3.71
N PHE A 318 -26.60 -10.80 -3.84
CA PHE A 318 -25.59 -11.86 -3.84
C PHE A 318 -25.45 -12.48 -2.45
N SER A 319 -25.07 -13.76 -2.41
CA SER A 319 -24.99 -14.48 -1.14
C SER A 319 -23.85 -13.98 -0.26
N PRO A 320 -23.97 -14.09 1.09
CA PRO A 320 -22.86 -13.84 2.00
C PRO A 320 -21.60 -14.62 1.64
N GLU A 321 -21.78 -15.86 1.17
CA GLU A 321 -20.69 -16.74 0.77
C GLU A 321 -19.95 -16.18 -0.46
N GLN A 322 -20.67 -15.64 -1.44
CA GLN A 322 -20.05 -15.02 -2.61
C GLN A 322 -19.34 -13.71 -2.26
N HIS A 323 -19.84 -12.93 -1.31
CA HIS A 323 -19.11 -11.76 -0.79
C HIS A 323 -17.87 -12.13 0.02
N LYS A 324 -17.85 -13.32 0.62
CA LYS A 324 -16.70 -13.81 1.37
C LYS A 324 -15.64 -14.43 0.46
N TYR A 325 -16.05 -15.27 -0.50
CA TYR A 325 -15.14 -16.13 -1.28
C TYR A 325 -15.16 -15.88 -2.79
N GLY A 326 -16.02 -15.00 -3.29
CA GLY A 326 -16.22 -14.82 -4.72
C GLY A 326 -17.02 -15.95 -5.37
N PRO A 327 -17.03 -16.03 -6.72
CA PRO A 327 -16.30 -15.15 -7.64
C PRO A 327 -16.77 -13.69 -7.51
N PHE A 328 -15.81 -12.78 -7.42
CA PHE A 328 -16.06 -11.34 -7.27
C PHE A 328 -16.44 -10.63 -8.58
N PRO A 329 -15.92 -11.01 -9.77
CA PRO A 329 -16.24 -10.30 -11.01
C PRO A 329 -17.75 -10.17 -11.31
N PRO A 330 -18.61 -11.19 -11.09
CA PRO A 330 -20.06 -11.03 -11.26
C PRO A 330 -20.67 -9.92 -10.41
N ILE A 331 -20.21 -9.77 -9.15
CA ILE A 331 -20.67 -8.69 -8.27
C ILE A 331 -20.20 -7.35 -8.82
N MET A 332 -18.93 -7.25 -9.22
CA MET A 332 -18.37 -6.01 -9.78
C MET A 332 -19.08 -5.58 -11.06
N GLU A 333 -19.41 -6.53 -11.94
CA GLU A 333 -20.15 -6.29 -13.18
C GLU A 333 -21.58 -5.83 -12.90
N TYR A 334 -22.28 -6.46 -11.95
CA TYR A 334 -23.60 -6.01 -11.51
C TYR A 334 -23.59 -4.54 -11.08
N TYR A 335 -22.65 -4.12 -10.21
CA TYR A 335 -22.60 -2.72 -9.78
C TYR A 335 -22.22 -1.74 -10.89
N LYS A 336 -21.41 -2.18 -11.85
CA LYS A 336 -21.06 -1.38 -13.02
C LYS A 336 -22.30 -1.17 -13.90
N ASN A 337 -23.10 -2.21 -14.12
CA ASN A 337 -24.27 -2.17 -15.00
C ASN A 337 -25.45 -1.44 -14.35
N GLU A 338 -25.77 -1.76 -13.09
CA GLU A 338 -26.94 -1.21 -12.40
C GLU A 338 -26.73 0.20 -11.84
N TYR A 339 -25.50 0.53 -11.44
CA TYR A 339 -25.22 1.78 -10.74
C TYR A 339 -24.15 2.64 -11.40
N GLY A 340 -23.49 2.17 -12.47
CA GLY A 340 -22.34 2.86 -13.05
C GLY A 340 -21.12 2.90 -12.12
N ILE A 341 -21.07 2.03 -11.10
CA ILE A 341 -20.04 2.05 -10.06
C ILE A 341 -18.98 1.00 -10.36
N THR A 342 -17.73 1.44 -10.53
CA THR A 342 -16.58 0.53 -10.53
C THR A 342 -16.25 0.13 -9.10
N LYS A 343 -16.72 -1.04 -8.68
CA LYS A 343 -16.41 -1.58 -7.35
C LYS A 343 -14.92 -1.84 -7.18
N THR A 344 -14.44 -1.65 -5.95
CA THR A 344 -13.07 -1.92 -5.54
C THR A 344 -13.03 -2.81 -4.29
N LYS A 345 -11.80 -3.14 -3.87
CA LYS A 345 -11.43 -4.03 -2.76
C LYS A 345 -11.85 -3.61 -1.37
#